data_AF-C6W099-F1
#
_entry.id   AF-C6W099-F1
#
_cell.length_a   1.000
_cell.length_b   1.000
_cell.length_c   1.000
_cell.angle_alpha   90.00
_cell.angle_beta   90.00
_cell.angle_gamma   90.00
#
_symmetry.space_group_name_H-M   'P 1'
#
loop_
_entity.id
_entity.type
_entity.pdbx_description
1 polymer ?
#
loop_
_entity_poly.entity_id
_entity_poly.type
_entity_poly.pdbx_seq_one_letter_code
_entity_poly.pdbx_strand_id
1 'polypeptide(L)'
;MHFMKRIFTYILLTSLAVACQVDMPQKPVSRFKFTPENGCKAPCSVTFTSEAENAANIQWDFGDGTPLQSGDSIPHDFETAGNYQVKLIVKGIDGGSNGSTRTVQIGAPSPEAFSISGGYNFPTDIIADSKGNIYVSGTAKGVVRFGNKKTLNSVAGSDDFFVAKYNSAGQCVWLYTDGSTGDDHANAIALDSAGHVYVTGFISGPLTRQSVTAKGGLDGFVAKIKPDGTTDWFKTFGGPQNDQGRALAFFEAAERPKIYLTGTVEGDNINTNIAFPGTMPQKADGRDGFLTILSALDGNFGSAHMMQGADIQAPETITVDVYGNAYIGGAFLQSIKFSNALSLKSVDSVDAFIAKWGLISGSFLWAKRIGSREVDFAYDIEIDKTYQNVYLTGMHSGDIEDMNLLSAGDENVYLGKWSTSDGRFLNARNGFNSGGKDYHGGIAKTANGNIVISGSFTGATGRFPMGDNLLVNSAGAADIILTEVDPVLLNRIDGKKPVRDGGPTEDRVNKICITNTGYVYVAGWFYDNSTFNEITLNGKHQERNTFIARYKL
;
A
#
# COMPACT_ATOMS: atom_id res chain seq x y z
N MET A 1 -86.78 -57.96 20.52
CA MET A 1 -87.45 -57.08 21.52
C MET A 1 -87.45 -55.67 20.94
N HIS A 2 -88.57 -54.95 20.78
CA HIS A 2 -89.27 -54.18 21.83
C HIS A 2 -88.27 -53.35 22.66
N PHE A 3 -88.27 -52.01 22.78
CA PHE A 3 -89.22 -50.89 22.55
C PHE A 3 -88.36 -49.58 22.31
N MET A 4 -88.81 -48.33 22.08
CA MET A 4 -90.12 -47.65 22.09
C MET A 4 -90.12 -46.34 21.23
N LYS A 5 -91.31 -45.75 21.04
CA LYS A 5 -91.74 -44.31 20.99
C LYS A 5 -90.70 -43.15 21.06
N ARG A 6 -90.92 -41.92 20.53
CA ARG A 6 -91.83 -41.26 19.53
C ARG A 6 -91.52 -39.72 19.53
N ILE A 7 -92.14 -38.91 18.64
CA ILE A 7 -92.23 -37.40 18.64
C ILE A 7 -91.00 -36.65 18.04
N PHE A 8 -91.08 -35.64 17.14
CA PHE A 8 -92.10 -35.19 16.15
C PHE A 8 -91.50 -34.07 15.24
N THR A 9 -91.97 -33.95 13.99
CA THR A 9 -92.00 -32.74 13.10
C THR A 9 -90.75 -32.24 12.32
N TYR A 10 -91.07 -31.60 11.17
CA TYR A 10 -90.30 -30.70 10.27
C TYR A 10 -89.27 -31.26 9.27
N ILE A 11 -89.81 -31.63 8.10
CA ILE A 11 -89.50 -31.05 6.77
C ILE A 11 -88.28 -30.09 6.73
N LEU A 12 -87.25 -30.41 5.93
CA LEU A 12 -86.94 -29.77 4.62
C LEU A 12 -85.69 -30.42 3.98
N LEU A 13 -85.47 -30.16 2.68
CA LEU A 13 -84.35 -30.63 1.86
C LEU A 13 -82.98 -30.44 2.55
N THR A 14 -82.21 -31.53 2.67
CA THR A 14 -80.75 -31.48 2.75
C THR A 14 -80.14 -31.70 1.36
N SER A 15 -80.26 -30.69 0.50
CA SER A 15 -79.35 -30.59 -0.65
C SER A 15 -77.93 -30.42 -0.13
N LEU A 16 -77.04 -31.37 -0.44
CA LEU A 16 -75.63 -31.27 -0.10
C LEU A 16 -75.03 -30.07 -0.85
N ALA A 17 -74.87 -28.94 -0.17
CA ALA A 17 -74.21 -27.78 -0.73
C ALA A 17 -72.72 -28.08 -0.86
N VAL A 18 -72.28 -28.40 -2.08
CA VAL A 18 -70.86 -28.30 -2.43
C VAL A 18 -70.50 -26.83 -2.36
N ALA A 19 -69.89 -26.42 -1.25
CA ALA A 19 -69.31 -25.10 -1.12
C ALA A 19 -68.16 -24.99 -2.12
N CYS A 20 -68.41 -24.29 -3.24
CA CYS A 20 -67.35 -23.91 -4.16
C CYS A 20 -66.52 -22.82 -3.48
N GLN A 21 -65.53 -23.23 -2.67
CA GLN A 21 -64.40 -22.37 -2.34
C GLN A 21 -63.60 -22.18 -3.62
N VAL A 22 -63.98 -21.16 -4.40
CA VAL A 22 -63.07 -20.55 -5.37
C VAL A 22 -61.99 -19.89 -4.53
N ASP A 23 -60.87 -20.59 -4.36
CA ASP A 23 -59.71 -20.04 -3.68
C ASP A 23 -59.25 -18.83 -4.49
N MET A 24 -59.42 -17.63 -3.93
CA MET A 24 -59.16 -16.40 -4.67
C MET A 24 -57.68 -16.35 -5.02
N PRO A 25 -57.30 -16.08 -6.29
CA PRO A 25 -55.90 -16.01 -6.66
C PRO A 25 -55.15 -15.08 -5.71
N GLN A 26 -54.08 -15.57 -5.11
CA GLN A 26 -53.28 -14.75 -4.22
C GLN A 26 -52.62 -13.63 -5.02
N LYS A 27 -52.67 -12.41 -4.47
CA LYS A 27 -52.06 -11.25 -5.13
C LYS A 27 -50.55 -11.46 -5.33
N PRO A 28 -49.98 -11.00 -6.45
CA PRO A 28 -48.55 -11.09 -6.69
C PRO A 28 -47.77 -10.32 -5.63
N VAL A 29 -46.67 -10.90 -5.13
CA VAL A 29 -45.72 -10.24 -4.22
C VAL A 29 -44.45 -9.93 -5.02
N SER A 30 -43.99 -8.67 -5.01
CA SER A 30 -42.73 -8.28 -5.63
C SER A 30 -41.64 -8.12 -4.56
N ARG A 31 -40.54 -8.87 -4.72
CA ARG A 31 -39.34 -8.86 -3.88
C ARG A 31 -38.17 -9.38 -4.70
N PHE A 32 -36.97 -8.84 -4.48
CA PHE A 32 -35.76 -9.30 -5.17
C PHE A 32 -34.47 -9.05 -4.40
N LYS A 33 -33.47 -9.85 -4.77
CA LYS A 33 -32.06 -9.65 -4.42
C LYS A 33 -31.23 -9.40 -5.68
N PHE A 34 -30.04 -8.87 -5.49
CA PHE A 34 -29.07 -8.70 -6.57
C PHE A 34 -27.66 -8.98 -6.05
N THR A 35 -26.74 -9.29 -6.96
CA THR A 35 -25.34 -9.60 -6.63
C THR A 35 -24.41 -8.98 -7.66
N PRO A 36 -23.37 -8.22 -7.25
CA PRO A 36 -23.03 -7.86 -5.86
C PRO A 36 -23.97 -6.80 -5.28
N GLU A 37 -24.37 -6.92 -4.00
CA GLU A 37 -25.24 -5.90 -3.35
C GLU A 37 -24.53 -4.56 -3.08
N ASN A 38 -23.19 -4.57 -2.99
CA ASN A 38 -22.37 -3.37 -2.82
C ASN A 38 -21.01 -3.59 -3.52
N GLY A 39 -20.42 -2.54 -4.08
CA GLY A 39 -19.03 -2.55 -4.59
C GLY A 39 -18.86 -2.75 -6.10
N CYS A 40 -19.95 -2.79 -6.88
CA CYS A 40 -19.89 -2.72 -8.34
C CYS A 40 -19.41 -1.33 -8.79
N LYS A 41 -18.56 -1.26 -9.82
CA LYS A 41 -18.08 0.00 -10.42
C LYS A 41 -18.16 -0.09 -11.92
N ALA A 42 -18.67 0.94 -12.57
CA ALA A 42 -18.87 0.92 -14.01
C ALA A 42 -17.55 0.78 -14.80
N PRO A 43 -17.53 0.05 -15.94
CA PRO A 43 -18.61 -0.82 -16.41
C PRO A 43 -18.67 -2.12 -15.57
N CYS A 44 -19.85 -2.53 -15.11
CA CYS A 44 -19.98 -3.80 -14.37
C CYS A 44 -21.35 -4.48 -14.50
N SER A 45 -21.30 -5.81 -14.43
CA SER A 45 -22.47 -6.69 -14.44
C SER A 45 -23.03 -6.91 -13.04
N VAL A 46 -24.33 -6.72 -12.86
CA VAL A 46 -25.09 -7.06 -11.64
C VAL A 46 -26.14 -8.11 -12.01
N THR A 47 -26.13 -9.24 -11.30
CA THR A 47 -27.18 -10.27 -11.47
C THR A 47 -28.36 -9.96 -10.55
N PHE A 48 -29.54 -9.84 -11.11
CA PHE A 48 -30.81 -9.61 -10.42
C PHE A 48 -31.59 -10.92 -10.36
N THR A 49 -32.04 -11.32 -9.17
CA THR A 49 -32.82 -12.54 -8.97
C THR A 49 -34.15 -12.21 -8.32
N SER A 50 -35.23 -12.55 -9.03
CA SER A 50 -36.60 -12.46 -8.56
C SER A 50 -36.80 -13.41 -7.39
N GLU A 51 -37.51 -12.94 -6.36
CA GLU A 51 -38.06 -13.80 -5.31
C GLU A 51 -39.58 -13.67 -5.25
N ALA A 52 -40.20 -13.23 -6.35
CA ALA A 52 -41.62 -12.94 -6.43
C ALA A 52 -42.49 -14.18 -6.17
N GLU A 53 -43.63 -13.96 -5.52
CA GLU A 53 -44.63 -14.99 -5.22
C GLU A 53 -45.91 -14.70 -6.01
N ASN A 54 -46.63 -15.75 -6.41
CA ASN A 54 -47.87 -15.68 -7.18
C ASN A 54 -47.74 -14.89 -8.51
N ALA A 55 -46.56 -14.95 -9.12
CA ALA A 55 -46.23 -14.31 -10.38
C ALA A 55 -46.62 -15.19 -11.60
N ALA A 56 -47.34 -14.61 -12.56
CA ALA A 56 -47.53 -15.18 -13.89
C ALA A 56 -46.57 -14.58 -14.94
N ASN A 57 -46.08 -13.35 -14.70
CA ASN A 57 -45.08 -12.68 -15.52
C ASN A 57 -44.25 -11.71 -14.66
N ILE A 58 -42.96 -11.58 -14.96
CA ILE A 58 -42.06 -10.60 -14.35
C ILE A 58 -41.31 -9.79 -15.40
N GLN A 59 -41.10 -8.51 -15.11
CA GLN A 59 -40.30 -7.59 -15.91
C GLN A 59 -39.40 -6.76 -15.01
N TRP A 60 -38.21 -6.43 -15.51
CA TRP A 60 -37.21 -5.62 -14.86
C TRP A 60 -37.07 -4.29 -15.58
N ASP A 61 -37.09 -3.21 -14.80
CA ASP A 61 -36.68 -1.87 -15.21
C ASP A 61 -35.41 -1.55 -14.42
N PHE A 62 -34.28 -1.38 -15.10
CA PHE A 62 -33.00 -1.11 -14.42
C PHE A 62 -32.79 0.37 -14.09
N GLY A 63 -33.67 1.27 -14.53
CA GLY A 63 -33.58 2.70 -14.23
C GLY A 63 -32.41 3.44 -14.90
N ASP A 64 -31.72 2.80 -15.85
CA ASP A 64 -30.62 3.36 -16.65
C ASP A 64 -31.04 3.79 -18.06
N GLY A 65 -32.31 3.55 -18.42
CA GLY A 65 -32.87 3.83 -19.75
C GLY A 65 -32.84 2.66 -20.73
N THR A 66 -32.33 1.49 -20.33
CA THR A 66 -32.41 0.27 -21.15
C THR A 66 -33.84 -0.28 -21.22
N PRO A 67 -34.21 -1.04 -22.29
CA PRO A 67 -35.53 -1.63 -22.43
C PRO A 67 -35.86 -2.64 -21.31
N LEU A 68 -37.15 -2.77 -20.99
CA LEU A 68 -37.62 -3.77 -20.01
C LEU A 68 -37.21 -5.19 -20.39
N GLN A 69 -36.63 -5.93 -19.45
CA GLN A 69 -36.20 -7.32 -19.64
C GLN A 69 -37.05 -8.29 -18.79
N SER A 70 -37.05 -9.58 -19.13
CA SER A 70 -37.81 -10.60 -18.40
C SER A 70 -36.96 -11.85 -18.13
N GLY A 71 -37.11 -12.43 -16.95
CA GLY A 71 -36.42 -13.65 -16.51
C GLY A 71 -36.27 -13.69 -14.98
N ASP A 72 -36.28 -14.90 -14.40
CA ASP A 72 -36.23 -15.08 -12.93
C ASP A 72 -34.86 -14.73 -12.33
N SER A 73 -33.79 -14.90 -13.10
CA SER A 73 -32.46 -14.42 -12.74
C SER A 73 -31.74 -13.94 -14.00
N ILE A 74 -31.39 -12.65 -14.06
CA ILE A 74 -30.76 -12.05 -15.24
C ILE A 74 -29.56 -11.16 -14.86
N PRO A 75 -28.43 -11.24 -15.57
CA PRO A 75 -27.35 -10.26 -15.48
C PRO A 75 -27.75 -8.99 -16.24
N HIS A 76 -27.31 -7.84 -15.75
CA HIS A 76 -27.45 -6.55 -16.43
C HIS A 76 -26.18 -5.71 -16.24
N ASP A 77 -25.70 -5.11 -17.32
CA ASP A 77 -24.45 -4.36 -17.36
C ASP A 77 -24.70 -2.85 -17.24
N PHE A 78 -24.17 -2.24 -16.17
CA PHE A 78 -24.22 -0.79 -15.97
C PHE A 78 -22.93 -0.15 -16.49
N GLU A 79 -23.02 0.54 -17.62
CA GLU A 79 -21.91 1.23 -18.29
C GLU A 79 -21.47 2.53 -17.60
N THR A 80 -22.31 3.10 -16.74
CA THR A 80 -22.06 4.37 -16.06
C THR A 80 -22.26 4.27 -14.55
N ALA A 81 -21.65 5.21 -13.83
CA ALA A 81 -21.78 5.30 -12.39
C ALA A 81 -23.00 6.12 -12.00
N GLY A 82 -23.74 5.67 -10.99
CA GLY A 82 -25.00 6.29 -10.62
C GLY A 82 -25.76 5.54 -9.53
N ASN A 83 -26.89 6.13 -9.13
CA ASN A 83 -27.87 5.51 -8.25
C ASN A 83 -29.08 5.11 -9.10
N TYR A 84 -29.20 3.84 -9.43
CA TYR A 84 -30.23 3.31 -10.32
C TYR A 84 -31.41 2.79 -9.52
N GLN A 85 -32.63 3.21 -9.88
CA GLN A 85 -33.85 2.82 -9.19
C GLN A 85 -34.41 1.53 -9.80
N VAL A 86 -33.69 0.42 -9.62
CA VAL A 86 -34.06 -0.87 -10.21
C VAL A 86 -35.38 -1.36 -9.64
N LYS A 87 -36.30 -1.74 -10.52
CA LYS A 87 -37.68 -2.11 -10.21
C LYS A 87 -38.04 -3.46 -10.80
N LEU A 88 -38.50 -4.37 -9.93
CA LEU A 88 -39.13 -5.63 -10.32
C LEU A 88 -40.65 -5.42 -10.42
N ILE A 89 -41.18 -5.53 -11.64
CA ILE A 89 -42.61 -5.45 -11.95
C ILE A 89 -43.15 -6.88 -12.05
N VAL A 90 -44.18 -7.20 -11.27
CA VAL A 90 -44.80 -8.53 -11.22
C VAL A 90 -46.27 -8.42 -11.64
N LYS A 91 -46.73 -9.32 -12.50
CA LYS A 91 -48.16 -9.52 -12.80
C LYS A 91 -48.61 -10.90 -12.33
N GLY A 92 -49.74 -10.94 -11.63
CA GLY A 92 -50.38 -12.16 -11.16
C GLY A 92 -51.26 -12.80 -12.24
N ILE A 93 -51.66 -14.05 -11.99
CA ILE A 93 -52.53 -14.81 -12.90
C ILE A 93 -53.97 -14.26 -12.97
N ASP A 94 -54.36 -13.45 -11.98
CA ASP A 94 -55.60 -12.69 -11.88
C ASP A 94 -55.58 -11.36 -12.67
N GLY A 95 -54.44 -11.01 -13.28
CA GLY A 95 -54.22 -9.70 -13.90
C GLY A 95 -53.87 -8.58 -12.90
N GLY A 96 -53.78 -8.89 -11.60
CA GLY A 96 -53.24 -7.97 -10.59
C GLY A 96 -51.77 -7.67 -10.86
N SER A 97 -51.27 -6.53 -10.35
CA SER A 97 -49.85 -6.18 -10.47
C SER A 97 -49.29 -5.65 -9.17
N ASN A 98 -47.98 -5.85 -8.98
CA ASN A 98 -47.21 -5.37 -7.84
C ASN A 98 -45.80 -4.96 -8.32
N GLY A 99 -45.12 -4.10 -7.58
CA GLY A 99 -43.80 -3.61 -7.91
C GLY A 99 -42.97 -3.32 -6.67
N SER A 100 -41.69 -3.71 -6.70
CA SER A 100 -40.71 -3.36 -5.69
C SER A 100 -39.54 -2.64 -6.34
N THR A 101 -38.95 -1.67 -5.65
CA THR A 101 -37.81 -0.89 -6.15
C THR A 101 -36.71 -0.89 -5.08
N ARG A 102 -35.47 -1.10 -5.50
CA ARG A 102 -34.27 -0.93 -4.66
C ARG A 102 -33.30 0.00 -5.39
N THR A 103 -32.67 0.92 -4.65
CA THR A 103 -31.56 1.71 -5.19
C THR A 103 -30.33 0.80 -5.33
N VAL A 104 -29.80 0.70 -6.53
CA VAL A 104 -28.52 0.04 -6.82
C VAL A 104 -27.47 1.13 -7.05
N GLN A 105 -26.41 1.12 -6.23
CA GLN A 105 -25.33 2.09 -6.37
C GLN A 105 -24.19 1.49 -7.19
N ILE A 106 -23.92 2.07 -8.35
CA ILE A 106 -22.77 1.74 -9.19
C ILE A 106 -21.72 2.82 -8.99
N GLY A 107 -20.56 2.45 -8.47
CA GLY A 107 -19.46 3.36 -8.23
C GLY A 107 -18.80 3.86 -9.52
N ALA A 108 -18.14 5.02 -9.44
CA ALA A 108 -17.27 5.50 -10.51
C ALA A 108 -16.22 4.44 -10.89
N PRO A 109 -15.82 4.33 -12.17
CA PRO A 109 -14.59 3.65 -12.53
C PRO A 109 -13.46 4.20 -11.65
N SER A 110 -12.55 3.31 -11.24
CA SER A 110 -11.43 3.73 -10.42
C SER A 110 -10.42 4.39 -11.36
N PRO A 111 -9.93 5.61 -11.06
CA PRO A 111 -8.98 6.28 -11.95
C PRO A 111 -7.71 5.44 -12.06
N GLU A 112 -7.22 5.26 -13.29
CA GLU A 112 -5.99 4.50 -13.55
C GLU A 112 -4.74 5.27 -13.09
N ALA A 113 -4.79 6.61 -13.11
CA ALA A 113 -3.89 7.47 -12.36
C ALA A 113 -4.58 8.74 -11.85
N PHE A 114 -4.04 9.34 -10.78
CA PHE A 114 -4.41 10.65 -10.26
C PHE A 114 -3.21 11.32 -9.55
N SER A 115 -3.29 12.61 -9.26
CA SER A 115 -2.23 13.35 -8.56
C SER A 115 -2.69 14.00 -7.25
N ILE A 116 -1.74 14.24 -6.36
CA ILE A 116 -1.86 15.21 -5.26
C ILE A 116 -1.36 16.55 -5.82
N SER A 117 -2.17 17.61 -5.73
CA SER A 117 -2.07 18.76 -6.64
C SER A 117 -1.95 20.12 -5.96
N GLY A 118 -1.10 20.97 -6.55
CA GLY A 118 -0.78 22.31 -6.06
C GLY A 118 0.17 22.27 -4.87
N GLY A 119 1.11 23.22 -4.82
CA GLY A 119 2.21 23.21 -3.86
C GLY A 119 3.20 22.08 -4.13
N TYR A 120 4.41 22.23 -3.58
CA TYR A 120 5.40 21.16 -3.63
C TYR A 120 4.89 19.97 -2.82
N ASN A 121 4.89 18.77 -3.40
CA ASN A 121 4.52 17.56 -2.67
C ASN A 121 5.21 16.31 -3.23
N PHE A 122 5.58 15.41 -2.34
CA PHE A 122 6.45 14.26 -2.63
C PHE A 122 6.03 13.06 -1.77
N PRO A 123 5.74 11.88 -2.36
CA PRO A 123 5.40 10.69 -1.60
C PRO A 123 6.66 9.99 -1.09
N THR A 124 6.56 9.32 0.04
CA THR A 124 7.65 8.50 0.59
C THR A 124 7.31 7.01 0.58
N ASP A 125 6.05 6.66 0.82
CA ASP A 125 5.62 5.28 0.95
C ASP A 125 4.15 5.12 0.56
N ILE A 126 3.78 3.91 0.10
CA ILE A 126 2.42 3.53 -0.30
C ILE A 126 2.12 2.10 0.11
N ILE A 127 0.99 1.89 0.79
CA ILE A 127 0.51 0.56 1.20
C ILE A 127 -0.98 0.39 0.91
N ALA A 128 -1.43 -0.85 0.72
CA ALA A 128 -2.83 -1.17 0.41
C ALA A 128 -3.48 -2.03 1.52
N ASP A 129 -4.78 -1.83 1.76
CA ASP A 129 -5.57 -2.75 2.57
C ASP A 129 -6.23 -3.87 1.75
N SER A 130 -6.75 -4.88 2.45
CA SER A 130 -7.43 -6.02 1.86
C SER A 130 -8.71 -5.68 1.09
N LYS A 131 -9.21 -4.43 1.21
CA LYS A 131 -10.39 -3.90 0.51
C LYS A 131 -9.99 -3.07 -0.73
N GLY A 132 -8.70 -2.96 -1.03
CA GLY A 132 -8.16 -2.19 -2.14
C GLY A 132 -8.18 -0.67 -1.92
N ASN A 133 -8.29 -0.21 -0.67
CA ASN A 133 -7.95 1.17 -0.34
C ASN A 133 -6.43 1.28 -0.25
N ILE A 134 -5.89 2.46 -0.59
CA ILE A 134 -4.46 2.75 -0.48
C ILE A 134 -4.22 3.86 0.54
N TYR A 135 -3.04 3.86 1.12
CA TYR A 135 -2.56 4.84 2.08
C TYR A 135 -1.22 5.33 1.56
N VAL A 136 -1.03 6.64 1.51
CA VAL A 136 0.19 7.29 0.99
C VAL A 136 0.71 8.24 2.06
N SER A 137 1.99 8.15 2.37
CA SER A 137 2.70 9.15 3.19
C SER A 137 3.62 10.01 2.35
N GLY A 138 4.02 11.15 2.90
CA GLY A 138 4.99 12.03 2.26
C GLY A 138 5.14 13.35 2.97
N THR A 139 5.70 14.33 2.23
CA THR A 139 5.84 15.72 2.66
C THR A 139 5.24 16.68 1.63
N ALA A 140 4.83 17.86 2.11
CA ALA A 140 4.04 18.83 1.35
C ALA A 140 4.27 20.27 1.85
N LYS A 141 4.51 21.21 0.92
CA LYS A 141 4.72 22.63 1.19
C LYS A 141 3.77 23.53 0.41
N GLY A 142 3.23 24.54 1.09
CA GLY A 142 2.21 25.44 0.56
C GLY A 142 0.81 24.86 0.69
N VAL A 143 -0.06 25.12 -0.31
CA VAL A 143 -1.47 24.72 -0.29
C VAL A 143 -1.69 23.50 -1.20
N VAL A 144 -1.65 22.32 -0.58
CA VAL A 144 -1.64 21.01 -1.27
C VAL A 144 -3.00 20.32 -1.18
N ARG A 145 -3.54 19.89 -2.33
CA ARG A 145 -4.90 19.32 -2.46
C ARG A 145 -4.84 17.81 -2.70
N PHE A 146 -5.52 17.07 -1.84
CA PHE A 146 -5.59 15.61 -1.86
C PHE A 146 -6.88 15.10 -2.53
N GLY A 147 -7.73 15.99 -3.05
CA GLY A 147 -9.06 15.68 -3.55
C GLY A 147 -10.13 15.64 -2.45
N ASN A 148 -11.40 15.50 -2.83
CA ASN A 148 -12.54 15.45 -1.89
C ASN A 148 -12.56 16.59 -0.84
N LYS A 149 -12.17 17.81 -1.25
CA LYS A 149 -12.02 19.01 -0.38
C LYS A 149 -11.03 18.84 0.78
N LYS A 150 -10.15 17.84 0.76
CA LYS A 150 -9.06 17.67 1.73
C LYS A 150 -7.81 18.42 1.24
N THR A 151 -7.27 19.26 2.11
CA THR A 151 -6.18 20.20 1.82
C THR A 151 -5.23 20.27 3.01
N LEU A 152 -3.93 20.27 2.75
CA LEU A 152 -2.88 20.69 3.68
C LEU A 152 -2.53 22.16 3.37
N ASN A 153 -2.28 22.97 4.39
CA ASN A 153 -1.66 24.29 4.26
C ASN A 153 -0.44 24.26 5.17
N SER A 154 0.78 24.35 4.63
CA SER A 154 1.97 24.14 5.45
C SER A 154 2.26 25.30 6.40
N VAL A 155 2.85 24.98 7.55
CA VAL A 155 3.11 25.94 8.63
C VAL A 155 4.30 26.83 8.28
N ALA A 156 4.14 28.15 8.32
CA ALA A 156 5.21 29.12 8.02
C ALA A 156 5.94 28.99 6.66
N GLY A 157 5.52 28.08 5.77
CA GLY A 157 6.18 27.77 4.51
C GLY A 157 7.21 26.63 4.56
N SER A 158 7.26 25.85 5.64
CA SER A 158 8.02 24.59 5.73
C SER A 158 7.46 23.49 4.81
N ASP A 159 8.21 22.41 4.68
CA ASP A 159 7.72 21.08 4.31
C ASP A 159 7.01 20.42 5.53
N ASP A 160 5.70 20.13 5.41
CA ASP A 160 4.90 19.46 6.45
C ASP A 160 4.53 18.02 6.05
N PHE A 161 4.46 17.10 7.01
CA PHE A 161 4.17 15.70 6.70
C PHE A 161 2.67 15.43 6.47
N PHE A 162 2.38 14.40 5.67
CA PHE A 162 1.03 13.87 5.50
C PHE A 162 0.97 12.34 5.53
N VAL A 163 -0.22 11.84 5.88
CA VAL A 163 -0.70 10.49 5.56
C VAL A 163 -2.13 10.62 5.02
N ALA A 164 -2.38 10.13 3.82
CA ALA A 164 -3.67 10.23 3.15
C ALA A 164 -4.22 8.84 2.82
N LYS A 165 -5.47 8.55 3.22
CA LYS A 165 -6.19 7.34 2.80
C LYS A 165 -7.05 7.65 1.59
N TYR A 166 -6.85 6.89 0.52
CA TYR A 166 -7.72 6.89 -0.66
C TYR A 166 -8.55 5.61 -0.71
N ASN A 167 -9.84 5.74 -1.01
CA ASN A 167 -10.63 4.55 -1.33
C ASN A 167 -10.21 3.97 -2.67
N SER A 168 -10.66 2.75 -2.97
CA SER A 168 -10.37 2.11 -4.26
C SER A 168 -10.87 2.89 -5.48
N ALA A 169 -11.66 3.96 -5.33
CA ALA A 169 -12.10 4.86 -6.41
C ALA A 169 -11.26 6.16 -6.50
N GLY A 170 -10.08 6.21 -5.88
CA GLY A 170 -9.16 7.36 -5.93
C GLY A 170 -9.64 8.58 -5.13
N GLN A 171 -10.65 8.44 -4.27
CA GLN A 171 -11.16 9.55 -3.46
C GLN A 171 -10.47 9.57 -2.09
N CYS A 172 -9.90 10.70 -1.69
CA CYS A 172 -9.37 10.89 -0.35
C CYS A 172 -10.50 10.77 0.70
N VAL A 173 -10.43 9.72 1.51
CA VAL A 173 -11.37 9.44 2.61
C VAL A 173 -11.01 10.32 3.80
N TRP A 174 -9.76 10.23 4.27
CA TRP A 174 -9.21 11.06 5.33
C TRP A 174 -7.78 11.47 5.01
N LEU A 175 -7.36 12.54 5.66
CA LEU A 175 -6.05 13.17 5.52
C LEU A 175 -5.58 13.51 6.94
N TYR A 176 -4.49 12.88 7.37
CA TYR A 176 -3.79 13.18 8.62
C TYR A 176 -2.54 13.98 8.27
N THR A 177 -2.32 15.09 8.97
CA THR A 177 -1.17 15.99 8.76
C THR A 177 -0.79 16.63 10.08
N ASP A 178 0.46 17.01 10.24
CA ASP A 178 0.90 17.99 11.23
C ASP A 178 2.20 18.62 10.70
N GLY A 179 2.64 19.68 11.36
CA GLY A 179 3.84 20.41 11.00
C GLY A 179 4.23 21.43 12.07
N SER A 180 5.38 22.06 11.85
CA SER A 180 6.05 23.00 12.73
C SER A 180 6.61 24.17 11.90
N THR A 181 7.41 25.06 12.49
CA THR A 181 8.03 26.17 11.74
C THR A 181 9.29 25.78 10.96
N GLY A 182 9.68 24.49 10.97
CA GLY A 182 10.72 23.93 10.12
C GLY A 182 10.22 22.63 9.49
N ASP A 183 11.10 21.91 8.80
CA ASP A 183 10.69 20.80 7.93
C ASP A 183 10.39 19.51 8.73
N ASP A 184 9.20 18.96 8.52
CA ASP A 184 8.70 17.74 9.16
C ASP A 184 8.30 16.71 8.07
N HIS A 185 8.75 15.47 8.20
CA HIS A 185 8.65 14.46 7.14
C HIS A 185 8.11 13.14 7.66
N ALA A 186 7.15 12.53 6.96
CA ALA A 186 6.77 11.13 7.13
C ALA A 186 7.56 10.28 6.13
N ASN A 187 8.37 9.33 6.60
CA ASN A 187 9.29 8.54 5.80
C ASN A 187 8.73 7.15 5.43
N ALA A 188 7.92 6.52 6.29
CA ALA A 188 7.34 5.21 6.04
C ALA A 188 6.05 4.97 6.81
N ILE A 189 5.23 4.04 6.30
CA ILE A 189 3.97 3.60 6.89
C ILE A 189 3.79 2.08 6.89
N ALA A 190 3.08 1.57 7.90
CA ALA A 190 2.59 0.20 7.96
C ALA A 190 1.13 0.17 8.40
N LEU A 191 0.43 -0.93 8.12
CA LEU A 191 -1.00 -1.07 8.33
C LEU A 191 -1.30 -2.35 9.11
N ASP A 192 -2.19 -2.29 10.10
CA ASP A 192 -2.77 -3.50 10.70
C ASP A 192 -4.06 -3.95 10.00
N SER A 193 -4.48 -5.19 10.30
CA SER A 193 -5.69 -5.79 9.71
C SER A 193 -7.00 -5.04 10.04
N ALA A 194 -7.02 -4.23 11.10
CA ALA A 194 -8.14 -3.38 11.48
C ALA A 194 -8.15 -2.03 10.75
N GLY A 195 -7.03 -1.66 10.10
CA GLY A 195 -6.87 -0.44 9.31
C GLY A 195 -6.28 0.74 10.09
N HIS A 196 -5.62 0.52 11.23
CA HIS A 196 -4.78 1.56 11.83
C HIS A 196 -3.49 1.68 11.02
N VAL A 197 -3.04 2.92 10.83
CA VAL A 197 -1.77 3.23 10.17
C VAL A 197 -0.74 3.58 11.23
N TYR A 198 0.42 2.95 11.14
CA TYR A 198 1.62 3.31 11.89
C TYR A 198 2.49 4.14 10.95
N VAL A 199 2.97 5.29 11.39
CA VAL A 199 3.79 6.22 10.59
C VAL A 199 5.04 6.61 11.37
N THR A 200 6.16 6.76 10.68
CA THR A 200 7.42 7.25 11.25
C THR A 200 8.11 8.25 10.33
N GLY A 201 9.06 8.99 10.88
CA GLY A 201 9.77 10.06 10.18
C GLY A 201 10.53 10.93 11.16
N PHE A 202 10.62 12.23 10.89
CA PHE A 202 11.19 13.23 11.79
C PHE A 202 10.36 14.50 11.89
N ILE A 203 10.58 15.25 12.97
CA ILE A 203 10.07 16.60 13.19
C ILE A 203 11.21 17.56 13.55
N SER A 204 11.09 18.85 13.22
CA SER A 204 12.12 19.86 13.51
C SER A 204 11.67 20.97 14.48
N GLY A 205 10.50 20.83 15.11
CA GLY A 205 9.93 21.89 15.94
C GLY A 205 8.72 21.47 16.76
N PRO A 206 8.02 22.44 17.38
CA PRO A 206 6.75 22.20 18.05
C PRO A 206 5.64 21.94 17.02
N LEU A 207 4.99 20.78 17.11
CA LEU A 207 3.89 20.42 16.22
C LEU A 207 2.62 21.23 16.55
N THR A 208 1.79 21.50 15.53
CA THR A 208 0.57 22.31 15.70
C THR A 208 -0.64 21.55 16.26
N ARG A 209 -0.74 20.23 16.02
CA ARG A 209 -1.88 19.40 16.49
C ARG A 209 -1.51 18.42 17.59
N GLN A 210 -0.23 18.06 17.72
CA GLN A 210 0.31 17.28 18.83
C GLN A 210 1.03 18.18 19.85
N SER A 211 0.85 17.94 21.14
CA SER A 211 1.59 18.63 22.20
C SER A 211 3.00 18.06 22.40
N VAL A 212 3.80 18.05 21.32
CA VAL A 212 5.18 17.56 21.28
C VAL A 212 6.08 18.56 20.54
N THR A 213 7.38 18.49 20.81
CA THR A 213 8.41 19.27 20.12
C THR A 213 9.65 18.41 19.91
N ALA A 214 10.42 18.71 18.87
CA ALA A 214 11.81 18.28 18.79
C ALA A 214 12.61 18.78 20.01
N LYS A 215 13.62 18.01 20.41
CA LYS A 215 14.59 18.29 21.48
C LYS A 215 15.96 18.61 20.88
N GLY A 216 16.32 17.96 19.78
CA GLY A 216 17.49 18.22 18.96
C GLY A 216 17.18 19.13 17.76
N GLY A 217 17.96 19.00 16.69
CA GLY A 217 17.71 19.65 15.41
C GLY A 217 16.56 19.00 14.65
N LEU A 218 16.61 17.66 14.55
CA LEU A 218 15.51 16.81 14.10
C LEU A 218 15.28 15.73 15.17
N ASP A 219 14.04 15.50 15.60
CA ASP A 219 13.68 14.35 16.45
C ASP A 219 12.92 13.32 15.61
N GLY A 220 13.26 12.04 15.76
CA GLY A 220 12.50 10.95 15.17
C GLY A 220 11.13 10.83 15.82
N PHE A 221 10.10 10.51 15.05
CA PHE A 221 8.77 10.22 15.60
C PHE A 221 8.21 8.88 15.15
N VAL A 222 7.27 8.37 15.93
CA VAL A 222 6.39 7.27 15.54
C VAL A 222 4.99 7.52 16.09
N ALA A 223 3.97 7.30 15.27
CA ALA A 223 2.58 7.53 15.63
C ALA A 223 1.66 6.43 15.10
N LYS A 224 0.51 6.28 15.75
CA LYS A 224 -0.59 5.41 15.33
C LYS A 224 -1.81 6.27 15.03
N ILE A 225 -2.38 6.07 13.85
CA ILE A 225 -3.55 6.75 13.30
C ILE A 225 -4.68 5.72 13.22
N LYS A 226 -5.86 6.06 13.71
CA LYS A 226 -7.07 5.22 13.70
C LYS A 226 -7.65 5.10 12.29
N PRO A 227 -8.51 4.09 12.02
CA PRO A 227 -9.13 3.92 10.70
C PRO A 227 -9.97 5.12 10.22
N ASP A 228 -10.36 6.03 11.13
CA ASP A 228 -11.09 7.28 10.85
C ASP A 228 -10.18 8.48 10.52
N GLY A 229 -8.85 8.34 10.66
CA GLY A 229 -7.86 9.39 10.42
C GLY A 229 -7.47 10.21 11.66
N THR A 230 -7.96 9.87 12.86
CA THR A 230 -7.59 10.53 14.11
C THR A 230 -6.39 9.86 14.79
N THR A 231 -5.61 10.60 15.58
CA THR A 231 -4.49 10.04 16.35
C THR A 231 -4.97 9.07 17.43
N ASP A 232 -4.26 7.96 17.62
CA ASP A 232 -4.35 7.10 18.79
C ASP A 232 -3.27 7.46 19.80
N TRP A 233 -2.01 7.43 19.36
CA TRP A 233 -0.85 7.90 20.11
C TRP A 233 0.23 8.45 19.18
N PHE A 234 1.07 9.34 19.72
CA PHE A 234 2.24 9.94 19.06
C PHE A 234 3.42 9.90 20.04
N LYS A 235 4.63 9.57 19.58
CA LYS A 235 5.85 9.50 20.39
C LYS A 235 7.02 10.11 19.61
N THR A 236 7.93 10.79 20.31
CA THR A 236 9.23 11.23 19.76
C THR A 236 10.38 10.49 20.45
N PHE A 237 11.48 10.32 19.73
CA PHE A 237 12.72 9.69 20.18
C PHE A 237 13.92 10.41 19.54
N GLY A 238 15.09 10.30 20.16
CA GLY A 238 16.29 11.02 19.73
C GLY A 238 17.07 11.62 20.89
N GLY A 239 18.15 12.32 20.55
CA GLY A 239 19.02 13.07 21.44
C GLY A 239 19.03 14.57 21.08
N PRO A 240 20.20 15.23 21.12
CA PRO A 240 20.31 16.67 20.85
C PRO A 240 20.71 17.02 19.39
N GLN A 241 20.87 16.04 18.50
CA GLN A 241 21.32 16.25 17.10
C GLN A 241 20.19 15.94 16.11
N ASN A 242 20.47 15.26 14.99
CA ASN A 242 19.47 14.90 13.98
C ASN A 242 19.12 13.41 14.04
N ASP A 243 17.93 13.12 14.54
CA ASP A 243 17.37 11.79 14.68
C ASP A 243 16.15 11.62 13.76
N GLN A 244 15.96 10.43 13.20
CA GLN A 244 14.86 10.16 12.28
C GLN A 244 14.50 8.67 12.25
N GLY A 245 13.20 8.39 12.22
CA GLY A 245 12.71 7.08 11.78
C GLY A 245 12.75 7.02 10.26
N ARG A 246 13.23 5.90 9.69
CA ARG A 246 13.33 5.73 8.23
C ARG A 246 12.37 4.71 7.69
N ALA A 247 12.26 3.55 8.34
CA ALA A 247 11.30 2.52 7.95
C ALA A 247 10.70 1.80 9.17
N LEU A 248 9.47 1.32 9.01
CA LEU A 248 8.82 0.48 10.00
C LEU A 248 8.04 -0.69 9.38
N ALA A 249 7.82 -1.74 10.18
CA ALA A 249 7.05 -2.91 9.79
C ALA A 249 6.12 -3.34 10.92
N PHE A 250 4.86 -3.64 10.60
CA PHE A 250 3.87 -4.17 11.54
C PHE A 250 3.98 -5.70 11.63
N PHE A 251 3.90 -6.24 12.85
CA PHE A 251 3.90 -7.67 13.10
C PHE A 251 2.76 -8.07 14.05
N GLU A 252 1.81 -8.86 13.52
CA GLU A 252 0.68 -9.42 14.27
C GLU A 252 1.14 -10.62 15.13
N ALA A 253 1.66 -10.35 16.32
CA ALA A 253 2.02 -11.40 17.28
C ALA A 253 0.83 -11.80 18.14
N ALA A 254 0.67 -13.11 18.39
CA ALA A 254 -0.53 -13.72 18.98
C ALA A 254 -1.07 -13.11 20.29
N GLU A 255 -0.21 -12.48 21.12
CA GLU A 255 -0.63 -11.86 22.38
C GLU A 255 -0.52 -10.31 22.39
N ARG A 256 0.41 -9.74 21.62
CA ARG A 256 0.70 -8.29 21.60
C ARG A 256 1.28 -7.88 20.25
N PRO A 257 0.53 -7.18 19.39
CA PRO A 257 1.05 -6.72 18.10
C PRO A 257 2.23 -5.76 18.29
N LYS A 258 3.18 -5.82 17.36
CA LYS A 258 4.47 -5.12 17.42
C LYS A 258 4.69 -4.22 16.21
N ILE A 259 5.46 -3.16 16.42
CA ILE A 259 6.03 -2.34 15.36
C ILE A 259 7.54 -2.49 15.44
N TYR A 260 8.17 -2.89 14.36
CA TYR A 260 9.61 -2.83 14.20
C TYR A 260 9.95 -1.49 13.58
N LEU A 261 10.89 -0.75 14.17
CA LEU A 261 11.28 0.58 13.73
C LEU A 261 12.80 0.61 13.53
N THR A 262 13.23 1.12 12.38
CA THR A 262 14.63 1.42 12.09
C THR A 262 14.78 2.83 11.57
N GLY A 263 15.98 3.39 11.74
CA GLY A 263 16.32 4.74 11.33
C GLY A 263 17.71 5.12 11.81
N THR A 264 18.02 6.42 11.78
CA THR A 264 19.30 6.95 12.23
C THR A 264 19.13 7.82 13.47
N VAL A 265 20.13 7.79 14.34
CA VAL A 265 20.30 8.73 15.45
C VAL A 265 21.69 9.34 15.40
N GLU A 266 21.85 10.57 15.86
CA GLU A 266 23.13 11.28 15.80
C GLU A 266 23.64 11.63 17.21
N GLY A 267 24.82 11.11 17.55
CA GLY A 267 25.43 11.25 18.87
C GLY A 267 26.57 12.25 18.93
N ASP A 268 26.81 12.84 20.10
CA ASP A 268 27.92 13.78 20.35
C ASP A 268 29.28 13.08 20.61
N ASN A 269 29.38 11.77 20.32
CA ASN A 269 30.53 10.88 20.60
C ASN A 269 30.91 10.73 22.09
N ILE A 270 30.26 11.43 23.02
CA ILE A 270 30.69 11.55 24.42
C ILE A 270 29.64 10.95 25.37
N ASN A 271 28.38 11.33 25.21
CA ASN A 271 27.31 11.10 26.17
C ASN A 271 26.36 9.96 25.77
N THR A 272 25.68 9.36 26.76
CA THR A 272 24.51 8.50 26.57
C THR A 272 23.24 9.36 26.57
N ASN A 273 22.98 10.07 25.48
CA ASN A 273 21.90 11.06 25.39
C ASN A 273 20.81 10.74 24.36
N ILE A 274 20.91 9.62 23.62
CA ILE A 274 19.86 9.16 22.70
C ILE A 274 18.73 8.51 23.51
N ALA A 275 17.55 9.12 23.52
CA ALA A 275 16.41 8.69 24.33
C ALA A 275 15.30 8.03 23.49
N PHE A 276 15.06 6.74 23.76
CA PHE A 276 13.82 6.06 23.37
C PHE A 276 12.88 6.02 24.60
N PRO A 277 11.63 6.54 24.50
CA PRO A 277 10.74 6.68 25.65
C PRO A 277 10.52 5.40 26.45
N GLY A 278 10.86 5.45 27.75
CA GLY A 278 10.70 4.31 28.68
C GLY A 278 11.90 3.35 28.75
N THR A 279 12.97 3.60 28.01
CA THR A 279 14.20 2.79 28.02
C THR A 279 15.38 3.51 28.66
N MET A 280 16.48 2.79 28.91
CA MET A 280 17.77 3.41 29.23
C MET A 280 18.28 4.18 28.00
N PRO A 281 18.83 5.41 28.17
CA PRO A 281 19.45 6.15 27.07
C PRO A 281 20.61 5.38 26.44
N GLN A 282 20.74 5.50 25.12
CA GLN A 282 21.82 4.90 24.34
C GLN A 282 22.92 5.93 24.06
N LYS A 283 24.10 5.43 23.72
CA LYS A 283 25.17 6.22 23.09
C LYS A 283 25.17 5.94 21.58
N ALA A 284 25.33 7.00 20.81
CA ALA A 284 25.72 6.93 19.41
C ALA A 284 27.09 7.60 19.18
N ASP A 285 27.87 7.11 18.21
CA ASP A 285 29.18 7.65 17.82
C ASP A 285 29.22 8.11 16.35
N GLY A 286 28.63 9.28 16.07
CA GLY A 286 28.36 9.75 14.72
C GLY A 286 26.89 9.52 14.36
N ARG A 287 26.62 9.16 13.10
CA ARG A 287 25.27 8.85 12.60
C ARG A 287 25.06 7.34 12.57
N ASP A 288 24.61 6.80 13.69
CA ASP A 288 24.36 5.37 13.88
C ASP A 288 22.96 4.95 13.42
N GLY A 289 22.87 3.73 12.90
CA GLY A 289 21.59 3.05 12.69
C GLY A 289 21.04 2.48 13.99
N PHE A 290 19.73 2.20 14.05
CA PHE A 290 19.14 1.43 15.16
C PHE A 290 18.03 0.49 14.70
N LEU A 291 17.74 -0.52 15.51
CA LEU A 291 16.50 -1.29 15.49
C LEU A 291 15.84 -1.25 16.87
N THR A 292 14.59 -0.83 16.97
CA THR A 292 13.77 -0.98 18.19
C THR A 292 12.44 -1.64 17.85
N ILE A 293 11.84 -2.28 18.85
CA ILE A 293 10.57 -3.00 18.74
C ILE A 293 9.60 -2.36 19.73
N LEU A 294 8.52 -1.78 19.22
CA LEU A 294 7.48 -1.13 20.01
C LEU A 294 6.26 -2.04 20.17
N SER A 295 5.52 -1.82 21.26
CA SER A 295 4.15 -2.30 21.40
C SER A 295 3.20 -1.44 20.55
N ALA A 296 2.48 -2.08 19.62
CA ALA A 296 1.53 -1.37 18.74
C ALA A 296 0.29 -0.84 19.49
N LEU A 297 0.03 -1.36 20.70
CA LEU A 297 -1.12 -0.98 21.53
C LEU A 297 -0.98 0.43 22.10
N ASP A 298 0.21 0.78 22.60
CA ASP A 298 0.46 1.96 23.45
C ASP A 298 1.69 2.80 23.02
N GLY A 299 2.44 2.33 22.02
CA GLY A 299 3.65 2.97 21.51
C GLY A 299 4.81 2.94 22.50
N ASN A 300 4.82 1.99 23.45
CA ASN A 300 5.94 1.82 24.38
C ASN A 300 7.12 1.15 23.66
N PHE A 301 8.33 1.73 23.80
CA PHE A 301 9.56 1.24 23.17
C PHE A 301 10.17 0.08 23.95
N GLY A 302 10.64 -0.93 23.24
CA GLY A 302 11.64 -1.87 23.74
C GLY A 302 13.06 -1.32 23.60
N SER A 303 14.04 -2.03 24.17
CA SER A 303 15.45 -1.70 24.02
C SER A 303 15.84 -1.50 22.55
N ALA A 304 16.59 -0.43 22.27
CA ALA A 304 17.16 -0.21 20.95
C ALA A 304 18.45 -1.02 20.77
N HIS A 305 18.59 -1.65 19.62
CA HIS A 305 19.77 -2.35 19.15
C HIS A 305 20.52 -1.40 18.20
N MET A 306 21.59 -0.78 18.70
CA MET A 306 22.39 0.18 17.95
C MET A 306 23.25 -0.52 16.90
N MET A 307 23.29 0.03 15.68
CA MET A 307 24.14 -0.40 14.58
C MET A 307 25.40 0.49 14.52
N GLN A 308 26.23 0.39 15.55
CA GLN A 308 27.38 1.29 15.75
C GLN A 308 28.47 1.12 14.70
N GLY A 309 29.31 2.14 14.49
CA GLY A 309 30.50 1.98 13.67
C GLY A 309 31.35 3.24 13.61
N ALA A 310 32.44 3.18 12.86
CA ALA A 310 33.08 4.41 12.40
C ALA A 310 32.23 5.03 11.29
N ASP A 311 32.02 6.35 11.34
CA ASP A 311 31.40 7.17 10.29
C ASP A 311 29.85 7.09 10.21
N ILE A 312 29.30 6.44 9.19
CA ILE A 312 27.87 6.49 8.83
C ILE A 312 27.27 5.09 8.78
N GLN A 313 26.11 4.92 9.41
CA GLN A 313 25.27 3.73 9.28
C GLN A 313 23.81 4.18 9.07
N ALA A 314 23.28 3.94 7.88
CA ALA A 314 21.98 4.40 7.42
C ALA A 314 21.09 3.21 7.02
N PRO A 315 20.33 2.61 7.95
CA PRO A 315 19.27 1.68 7.60
C PRO A 315 18.13 2.45 6.90
N GLU A 316 17.70 1.95 5.74
CA GLU A 316 16.73 2.59 4.85
C GLU A 316 15.39 1.85 4.82
N THR A 317 15.40 0.52 4.99
CA THR A 317 14.21 -0.33 4.80
C THR A 317 14.17 -1.52 5.76
N ILE A 318 12.96 -1.97 6.12
CA ILE A 318 12.74 -3.09 7.05
C ILE A 318 11.52 -3.92 6.65
N THR A 319 11.63 -5.24 6.81
CA THR A 319 10.50 -6.18 6.69
C THR A 319 10.58 -7.29 7.75
N VAL A 320 9.48 -7.99 8.00
CA VAL A 320 9.34 -8.99 9.07
C VAL A 320 8.69 -10.28 8.59
N ASP A 321 9.32 -11.42 8.86
CA ASP A 321 8.71 -12.73 8.56
C ASP A 321 7.66 -13.13 9.60
N VAL A 322 6.90 -14.21 9.35
CA VAL A 322 5.82 -14.65 10.26
C VAL A 322 6.32 -15.18 11.60
N TYR A 323 7.62 -15.43 11.74
CA TYR A 323 8.25 -15.75 13.03
C TYR A 323 8.68 -14.49 13.78
N GLY A 324 8.45 -13.30 13.21
CA GLY A 324 8.81 -12.01 13.77
C GLY A 324 10.31 -11.70 13.66
N ASN A 325 11.05 -12.36 12.76
CA ASN A 325 12.43 -11.97 12.49
C ASN A 325 12.43 -10.74 11.59
N ALA A 326 13.22 -9.74 11.96
CA ALA A 326 13.38 -8.52 11.17
C ALA A 326 14.54 -8.67 10.18
N TYR A 327 14.35 -8.16 8.97
CA TYR A 327 15.37 -8.03 7.92
C TYR A 327 15.48 -6.54 7.59
N ILE A 328 16.69 -6.00 7.65
CA ILE A 328 16.96 -4.57 7.40
C ILE A 328 17.95 -4.45 6.26
N GLY A 329 17.64 -3.55 5.33
CA GLY A 329 18.53 -3.08 4.28
C GLY A 329 18.91 -1.62 4.50
N GLY A 330 20.10 -1.24 4.03
CA GLY A 330 20.57 0.14 4.07
C GLY A 330 21.99 0.26 3.56
N ALA A 331 22.67 1.34 3.94
CA ALA A 331 24.05 1.61 3.55
C ALA A 331 24.92 2.06 4.74
N PHE A 332 26.24 1.95 4.60
CA PHE A 332 27.21 2.33 5.61
C PHE A 332 28.56 2.75 5.01
N LEU A 333 29.32 3.57 5.73
CA LEU A 333 30.67 4.02 5.36
C LEU A 333 31.66 3.57 6.43
N GLN A 334 32.89 3.23 6.04
CA GLN A 334 33.98 2.69 6.86
C GLN A 334 33.66 1.36 7.57
N SER A 335 32.70 1.33 8.50
CA SER A 335 32.31 0.11 9.21
C SER A 335 30.91 0.18 9.83
N ILE A 336 30.30 -0.99 10.03
CA ILE A 336 29.05 -1.17 10.79
C ILE A 336 29.19 -2.40 11.71
N LYS A 337 28.57 -2.36 12.88
CA LYS A 337 28.57 -3.39 13.92
C LYS A 337 27.13 -3.62 14.38
N PHE A 338 26.68 -4.87 14.30
CA PHE A 338 25.31 -5.24 14.70
C PHE A 338 25.24 -5.88 16.09
N SER A 339 26.40 -6.30 16.61
CA SER A 339 26.61 -6.88 17.94
C SER A 339 28.11 -6.87 18.27
N ASN A 340 28.48 -7.25 19.49
CA ASN A 340 29.87 -7.31 19.95
C ASN A 340 30.78 -8.28 19.15
N ALA A 341 30.23 -9.12 18.27
CA ALA A 341 30.96 -10.17 17.57
C ALA A 341 31.12 -9.98 16.05
N LEU A 342 30.25 -9.20 15.38
CA LEU A 342 30.30 -9.03 13.92
C LEU A 342 30.36 -7.56 13.53
N SER A 343 31.35 -7.24 12.70
CA SER A 343 31.47 -5.97 11.99
C SER A 343 31.67 -6.22 10.50
N LEU A 344 31.02 -5.41 9.66
CA LEU A 344 31.35 -5.28 8.24
C LEU A 344 32.19 -4.01 8.05
N LYS A 345 32.99 -3.98 6.99
CA LYS A 345 33.74 -2.79 6.54
C LYS A 345 33.32 -2.44 5.13
N SER A 346 33.31 -1.15 4.82
CA SER A 346 33.09 -0.72 3.44
C SER A 346 34.40 -0.71 2.65
N VAL A 347 34.32 -0.68 1.32
CA VAL A 347 35.50 -0.64 0.43
C VAL A 347 35.53 0.68 -0.33
N ASP A 348 36.52 1.52 -0.01
CA ASP A 348 36.82 2.85 -0.57
C ASP A 348 35.72 3.93 -0.45
N SER A 349 34.44 3.55 -0.41
CA SER A 349 33.25 4.38 -0.46
C SER A 349 32.11 3.79 0.40
N VAL A 350 30.88 4.26 0.22
CA VAL A 350 29.65 3.79 0.90
C VAL A 350 29.20 2.46 0.30
N ASP A 351 29.04 1.45 1.15
CA ASP A 351 28.53 0.12 0.76
C ASP A 351 27.11 -0.11 1.29
N ALA A 352 26.34 -0.93 0.58
CA ALA A 352 25.07 -1.44 1.04
C ALA A 352 25.23 -2.63 2.01
N PHE A 353 24.20 -2.90 2.80
CA PHE A 353 24.12 -4.09 3.66
C PHE A 353 22.72 -4.69 3.71
N ILE A 354 22.68 -5.97 4.07
CA ILE A 354 21.46 -6.68 4.51
C ILE A 354 21.76 -7.43 5.81
N ALA A 355 20.88 -7.30 6.80
CA ALA A 355 21.05 -7.91 8.12
C ALA A 355 19.74 -8.44 8.71
N LYS A 356 19.84 -9.45 9.59
CA LYS A 356 18.69 -10.15 10.20
C LYS A 356 18.80 -10.21 11.73
N TRP A 357 17.69 -10.00 12.41
CA TRP A 357 17.50 -10.17 13.86
C TRP A 357 16.31 -11.09 14.17
N GLY A 358 16.41 -11.86 15.26
CA GLY A 358 15.36 -12.75 15.74
C GLY A 358 14.34 -12.07 16.66
N LEU A 359 13.09 -12.52 16.62
CA LEU A 359 12.00 -12.07 17.52
C LEU A 359 12.36 -12.21 19.01
N ILE A 360 13.13 -13.24 19.35
CA ILE A 360 13.59 -13.50 20.72
C ILE A 360 14.67 -12.48 21.06
N SER A 361 14.32 -11.56 21.97
CA SER A 361 15.14 -10.48 22.52
C SER A 361 15.84 -9.55 21.50
N GLY A 362 15.35 -9.47 20.26
CA GLY A 362 16.05 -8.72 19.20
C GLY A 362 17.48 -9.21 18.98
N SER A 363 17.70 -10.52 19.10
CA SER A 363 19.03 -11.11 18.95
C SER A 363 19.52 -11.00 17.51
N PHE A 364 20.74 -10.50 17.31
CA PHE A 364 21.37 -10.46 15.99
C PHE A 364 21.66 -11.87 15.47
N LEU A 365 21.36 -12.14 14.19
CA LEU A 365 21.53 -13.46 13.58
C LEU A 365 22.62 -13.47 12.50
N TRP A 366 22.51 -12.62 11.48
CA TRP A 366 23.51 -12.53 10.40
C TRP A 366 23.47 -11.17 9.69
N ALA A 367 24.56 -10.83 9.00
CA ALA A 367 24.64 -9.71 8.07
C ALA A 367 25.50 -10.06 6.84
N LYS A 368 25.37 -9.27 5.77
CA LYS A 368 26.18 -9.31 4.54
C LYS A 368 26.40 -7.88 4.00
N ARG A 369 27.60 -7.64 3.47
CA ARG A 369 27.95 -6.45 2.67
C ARG A 369 27.49 -6.68 1.23
N ILE A 370 27.09 -5.61 0.56
CA ILE A 370 26.76 -5.54 -0.87
C ILE A 370 27.48 -4.29 -1.36
N GLY A 371 28.53 -4.41 -2.17
CA GLY A 371 29.33 -3.22 -2.45
C GLY A 371 30.53 -3.41 -3.37
N SER A 372 30.88 -2.30 -4.01
CA SER A 372 31.89 -2.15 -5.05
C SER A 372 33.12 -1.41 -4.49
N ARG A 373 33.70 -0.47 -5.24
CA ARG A 373 34.61 0.59 -4.76
C ARG A 373 33.98 1.99 -4.85
N GLU A 374 32.78 2.08 -5.42
CA GLU A 374 32.04 3.32 -5.58
C GLU A 374 30.85 3.34 -4.60
N VAL A 375 29.79 4.09 -4.91
CA VAL A 375 28.66 4.23 -4.01
C VAL A 375 27.63 3.12 -4.27
N ASP A 376 27.26 2.40 -3.21
CA ASP A 376 26.28 1.33 -3.23
C ASP A 376 25.22 1.55 -2.13
N PHE A 377 23.95 1.41 -2.50
CA PHE A 377 22.80 1.62 -1.62
C PHE A 377 21.83 0.43 -1.66
N ALA A 378 21.04 0.27 -0.59
CA ALA A 378 19.86 -0.58 -0.56
C ALA A 378 18.68 0.23 -0.04
N TYR A 379 17.54 0.16 -0.73
CA TYR A 379 16.40 1.05 -0.48
C TYR A 379 15.08 0.32 -0.25
N ASP A 380 14.91 -0.90 -0.75
CA ASP A 380 13.65 -1.63 -0.52
C ASP A 380 13.82 -3.15 -0.41
N ILE A 381 12.96 -3.80 0.38
CA ILE A 381 13.14 -5.19 0.83
C ILE A 381 11.81 -5.95 0.88
N GLU A 382 11.80 -7.20 0.42
CA GLU A 382 10.62 -8.08 0.37
C GLU A 382 11.03 -9.54 0.66
N ILE A 383 10.12 -10.35 1.17
CA ILE A 383 10.38 -11.72 1.67
C ILE A 383 9.39 -12.72 1.10
N ASP A 384 9.86 -13.93 0.79
CA ASP A 384 8.99 -15.01 0.34
C ASP A 384 8.02 -15.47 1.46
N LYS A 385 6.75 -15.72 1.10
CA LYS A 385 5.72 -16.32 1.98
C LYS A 385 6.00 -17.80 2.30
N THR A 386 6.94 -18.45 1.60
CA THR A 386 7.49 -19.76 2.02
C THR A 386 8.73 -19.64 2.92
N TYR A 387 9.14 -18.42 3.24
CA TYR A 387 10.23 -18.07 4.17
C TYR A 387 11.62 -18.58 3.80
N GLN A 388 11.87 -18.96 2.55
CA GLN A 388 13.20 -19.43 2.12
C GLN A 388 14.13 -18.28 1.71
N ASN A 389 13.57 -17.18 1.20
CA ASN A 389 14.30 -16.14 0.50
C ASN A 389 13.90 -14.73 0.95
N VAL A 390 14.89 -13.84 1.04
CA VAL A 390 14.72 -12.37 1.14
C VAL A 390 15.32 -11.72 -0.11
N TYR A 391 14.63 -10.71 -0.62
CA TYR A 391 14.96 -9.95 -1.81
C TYR A 391 15.22 -8.50 -1.43
N LEU A 392 16.26 -7.90 -2.00
CA LEU A 392 16.65 -6.50 -1.75
C LEU A 392 16.87 -5.81 -3.09
N THR A 393 16.36 -4.59 -3.22
CA THR A 393 16.63 -3.69 -4.35
C THR A 393 17.34 -2.43 -3.88
N GLY A 394 18.19 -1.90 -4.74
CA GLY A 394 19.11 -0.81 -4.43
C GLY A 394 19.77 -0.25 -5.68
N MET A 395 20.79 0.59 -5.50
CA MET A 395 21.56 1.20 -6.60
C MET A 395 23.05 0.94 -6.40
N HIS A 396 23.81 0.78 -7.49
CA HIS A 396 25.26 0.62 -7.49
C HIS A 396 25.91 1.42 -8.62
N SER A 397 26.97 2.17 -8.35
CA SER A 397 27.73 2.87 -9.40
C SER A 397 28.91 2.05 -9.95
N GLY A 398 29.55 1.24 -9.09
CA GLY A 398 30.69 0.39 -9.46
C GLY A 398 30.32 -1.08 -9.69
N ASP A 399 31.30 -1.88 -10.10
CA ASP A 399 31.14 -3.33 -10.25
C ASP A 399 31.09 -4.03 -8.88
N ILE A 400 30.00 -4.76 -8.60
CA ILE A 400 29.88 -5.64 -7.43
C ILE A 400 30.29 -7.06 -7.87
N GLU A 401 31.60 -7.30 -7.90
CA GLU A 401 32.22 -8.55 -8.37
C GLU A 401 31.64 -9.81 -7.69
N ASP A 402 31.50 -9.78 -6.35
CA ASP A 402 30.99 -10.89 -5.53
C ASP A 402 29.56 -11.34 -5.90
N MET A 403 28.79 -10.47 -6.58
CA MET A 403 27.41 -10.72 -7.00
C MET A 403 27.26 -10.75 -8.53
N ASN A 404 28.35 -10.58 -9.28
CA ASN A 404 28.38 -10.48 -10.75
C ASN A 404 27.41 -9.40 -11.28
N LEU A 405 27.43 -8.22 -10.64
CA LEU A 405 26.68 -7.03 -11.06
C LEU A 405 27.66 -6.04 -11.69
N LEU A 406 27.66 -5.95 -13.02
CA LEU A 406 28.58 -5.08 -13.78
C LEU A 406 27.89 -3.76 -14.11
N SER A 407 28.53 -2.65 -13.77
CA SER A 407 28.05 -1.29 -14.05
C SER A 407 28.02 -1.00 -15.55
N ALA A 408 26.98 -0.30 -16.02
CA ALA A 408 26.91 0.21 -17.40
C ALA A 408 27.08 1.74 -17.48
N GLY A 409 27.15 2.42 -16.34
CA GLY A 409 27.14 3.88 -16.21
C GLY A 409 26.94 4.32 -14.76
N ASP A 410 26.63 5.59 -14.55
CA ASP A 410 26.30 6.13 -13.22
C ASP A 410 25.03 5.48 -12.66
N GLU A 411 25.00 5.07 -11.38
CA GLU A 411 23.78 4.65 -10.64
C GLU A 411 22.91 3.59 -11.37
N ASN A 412 23.18 2.30 -11.16
CA ASN A 412 22.46 1.19 -11.79
C ASN A 412 21.58 0.46 -10.75
N VAL A 413 20.34 0.08 -11.08
CA VAL A 413 19.44 -0.59 -10.12
C VAL A 413 19.67 -2.10 -10.13
N TYR A 414 19.82 -2.71 -8.96
CA TYR A 414 19.98 -4.16 -8.80
C TYR A 414 18.84 -4.81 -8.02
N LEU A 415 18.63 -6.11 -8.26
CA LEU A 415 17.83 -7.01 -7.43
C LEU A 415 18.71 -8.17 -6.97
N GLY A 416 18.91 -8.28 -5.65
CA GLY A 416 19.61 -9.40 -5.03
C GLY A 416 18.68 -10.32 -4.25
N LYS A 417 19.13 -11.56 -4.04
CA LYS A 417 18.41 -12.62 -3.33
C LYS A 417 19.33 -13.38 -2.38
N TRP A 418 18.91 -13.52 -1.12
CA TRP A 418 19.61 -14.27 -0.07
C TRP A 418 18.69 -15.27 0.62
N SER A 419 19.28 -16.33 1.18
CA SER A 419 18.54 -17.27 2.02
C SER A 419 18.29 -16.68 3.41
N THR A 420 17.06 -16.86 3.91
CA THR A 420 16.63 -16.35 5.21
C THR A 420 17.31 -17.04 6.40
N SER A 421 17.76 -18.29 6.24
CA SER A 421 18.31 -19.12 7.32
C SER A 421 19.71 -18.70 7.76
N ASP A 422 20.59 -18.39 6.81
CA ASP A 422 22.03 -18.15 7.03
C ASP A 422 22.55 -16.86 6.35
N GLY A 423 21.69 -16.17 5.60
CA GLY A 423 22.07 -15.00 4.80
C GLY A 423 22.98 -15.36 3.61
N ARG A 424 23.01 -16.64 3.17
CA ARG A 424 23.81 -17.05 2.01
C ARG A 424 23.26 -16.39 0.75
N PHE A 425 24.15 -15.76 -0.03
CA PHE A 425 23.83 -15.22 -1.34
C PHE A 425 23.35 -16.33 -2.29
N LEU A 426 22.28 -16.06 -3.05
CA LEU A 426 21.65 -17.04 -3.94
C LEU A 426 21.76 -16.63 -5.41
N ASN A 427 21.40 -15.39 -5.74
CA ASN A 427 21.36 -14.86 -7.10
C ASN A 427 21.25 -13.33 -7.05
N ALA A 428 21.71 -12.65 -8.09
CA ALA A 428 21.42 -11.24 -8.33
C ALA A 428 21.39 -10.91 -9.84
N ARG A 429 20.76 -9.79 -10.15
CA ARG A 429 20.66 -9.21 -11.50
C ARG A 429 20.62 -7.69 -11.41
N ASN A 430 21.24 -7.00 -12.35
CA ASN A 430 20.92 -5.60 -12.61
C ASN A 430 19.52 -5.58 -13.23
N GLY A 431 18.60 -4.84 -12.62
CA GLY A 431 17.27 -4.60 -13.16
C GLY A 431 17.31 -3.58 -14.27
N PHE A 432 17.88 -2.41 -13.96
CA PHE A 432 18.01 -1.26 -14.84
C PHE A 432 19.50 -0.94 -14.91
N ASN A 433 20.06 -1.03 -16.11
CA ASN A 433 21.50 -0.91 -16.37
C ASN A 433 21.68 -0.14 -17.68
N SER A 434 21.52 1.18 -17.61
CA SER A 434 21.68 2.10 -18.73
C SER A 434 23.05 2.79 -18.73
N GLY A 435 23.36 3.51 -19.81
CA GLY A 435 24.55 4.37 -19.87
C GLY A 435 24.32 5.74 -19.20
N GLY A 436 23.15 5.96 -18.61
CA GLY A 436 22.81 7.10 -17.78
C GLY A 436 22.34 6.62 -16.41
N LYS A 437 21.83 7.55 -15.60
CA LYS A 437 21.35 7.24 -14.25
C LYS A 437 20.06 6.43 -14.28
N ASP A 438 20.00 5.37 -13.48
CA ASP A 438 18.81 4.60 -13.19
C ASP A 438 18.52 4.68 -11.68
N TYR A 439 17.26 4.98 -11.34
CA TYR A 439 16.82 5.25 -9.97
C TYR A 439 15.95 4.10 -9.47
N HIS A 440 16.19 3.65 -8.24
CA HIS A 440 15.30 2.68 -7.59
C HIS A 440 13.88 3.26 -7.48
N GLY A 441 12.87 2.39 -7.51
CA GLY A 441 11.48 2.74 -7.21
C GLY A 441 10.94 1.91 -6.06
N GLY A 442 10.93 0.60 -6.18
CA GLY A 442 10.48 -0.26 -5.08
C GLY A 442 10.35 -1.73 -5.48
N ILE A 443 10.00 -2.56 -4.50
CA ILE A 443 9.81 -4.00 -4.66
C ILE A 443 8.53 -4.45 -3.95
N ALA A 444 7.77 -5.33 -4.59
CA ALA A 444 6.58 -5.94 -3.98
C ALA A 444 6.31 -7.33 -4.57
N LYS A 445 5.78 -8.26 -3.78
CA LYS A 445 5.49 -9.64 -4.21
C LYS A 445 4.03 -9.84 -4.61
N THR A 446 3.79 -10.47 -5.76
CA THR A 446 2.44 -10.82 -6.22
C THR A 446 1.81 -11.95 -5.40
N ALA A 447 0.50 -12.16 -5.54
CA ALA A 447 -0.19 -13.27 -4.88
C ALA A 447 0.38 -14.65 -5.26
N ASN A 448 0.93 -14.78 -6.48
CA ASN A 448 1.52 -16.01 -7.01
C ASN A 448 3.00 -16.21 -6.61
N GLY A 449 3.59 -15.27 -5.84
CA GLY A 449 4.96 -15.37 -5.35
C GLY A 449 6.03 -14.71 -6.24
N ASN A 450 5.67 -14.21 -7.42
CA ASN A 450 6.58 -13.45 -8.28
C ASN A 450 6.93 -12.10 -7.67
N ILE A 451 8.04 -11.52 -8.11
CA ILE A 451 8.51 -10.21 -7.64
C ILE A 451 8.17 -9.16 -8.70
N VAL A 452 7.58 -8.05 -8.29
CA VAL A 452 7.51 -6.82 -9.08
C VAL A 452 8.63 -5.91 -8.61
N ILE A 453 9.40 -5.39 -9.56
CA ILE A 453 10.42 -4.35 -9.34
C ILE A 453 10.07 -3.13 -10.19
N SER A 454 10.26 -1.95 -9.62
CA SER A 454 10.05 -0.66 -10.27
C SER A 454 11.20 0.31 -10.02
N GLY A 455 11.25 1.33 -10.86
CA GLY A 455 12.21 2.43 -10.78
C GLY A 455 11.98 3.42 -11.91
N SER A 456 12.97 4.27 -12.15
CA SER A 456 12.99 5.19 -13.28
C SER A 456 14.34 5.17 -13.96
N PHE A 457 14.39 5.55 -15.23
CA PHE A 457 15.60 5.39 -16.04
C PHE A 457 15.80 6.52 -17.03
N THR A 458 17.04 6.71 -17.47
CA THR A 458 17.41 7.78 -18.40
C THR A 458 18.04 7.24 -19.70
N GLY A 459 17.80 7.93 -20.81
CA GLY A 459 18.52 7.69 -22.07
C GLY A 459 17.94 6.58 -22.97
N ALA A 460 18.71 6.21 -23.99
CA ALA A 460 18.22 5.48 -25.18
C ALA A 460 18.90 4.11 -25.43
N THR A 461 19.55 3.53 -24.43
CA THR A 461 20.31 2.27 -24.57
C THR A 461 20.27 1.37 -23.33
N GLY A 462 19.38 1.64 -22.36
CA GLY A 462 19.33 0.82 -21.16
C GLY A 462 18.85 -0.60 -21.44
N ARG A 463 19.41 -1.55 -20.69
CA ARG A 463 19.07 -2.98 -20.78
C ARG A 463 18.01 -3.29 -19.74
N PHE A 464 16.79 -3.60 -20.18
CA PHE A 464 15.64 -3.83 -19.31
C PHE A 464 14.87 -5.09 -19.68
N PRO A 465 14.39 -5.89 -18.73
CA PRO A 465 14.92 -6.10 -17.38
C PRO A 465 15.27 -7.58 -17.20
N MET A 466 16.54 -7.85 -16.91
CA MET A 466 17.02 -9.17 -16.47
C MET A 466 16.79 -10.33 -17.48
N GLY A 467 17.70 -10.46 -18.45
CA GLY A 467 17.94 -11.72 -19.19
C GLY A 467 17.80 -11.68 -20.72
N ASP A 468 17.05 -10.73 -21.27
CA ASP A 468 16.64 -10.71 -22.69
C ASP A 468 17.32 -9.62 -23.55
N ASN A 469 18.06 -8.68 -22.92
CA ASN A 469 18.64 -7.49 -23.55
C ASN A 469 17.64 -6.64 -24.33
N LEU A 470 16.36 -6.57 -23.91
CA LEU A 470 15.41 -5.64 -24.51
C LEU A 470 15.90 -4.19 -24.27
N LEU A 471 16.12 -3.48 -25.37
CA LEU A 471 16.49 -2.05 -25.36
C LEU A 471 15.26 -1.18 -25.19
N VAL A 472 15.37 -0.19 -24.31
CA VAL A 472 14.28 0.72 -23.96
C VAL A 472 14.82 2.15 -23.88
N ASN A 473 14.00 3.10 -24.35
CA ASN A 473 14.30 4.52 -24.33
C ASN A 473 13.34 5.24 -23.39
N SER A 474 13.83 6.25 -22.68
CA SER A 474 13.00 7.29 -22.07
C SER A 474 12.38 8.17 -23.18
N ALA A 475 11.15 8.62 -22.98
CA ALA A 475 10.50 9.69 -23.73
C ALA A 475 10.91 11.08 -23.22
N GLY A 476 11.32 11.17 -21.95
CA GLY A 476 11.78 12.38 -21.28
C GLY A 476 13.18 12.27 -20.68
N ALA A 477 13.43 13.11 -19.67
CA ALA A 477 14.69 13.15 -18.92
C ALA A 477 14.86 11.93 -18.02
N ALA A 478 13.78 11.49 -17.35
CA ALA A 478 13.67 10.17 -16.74
C ALA A 478 12.21 9.71 -16.78
N ASP A 479 11.95 8.44 -17.12
CA ASP A 479 10.60 7.86 -17.16
C ASP A 479 10.49 6.67 -16.19
N ILE A 480 9.26 6.35 -15.78
CA ILE A 480 9.01 5.22 -14.88
C ILE A 480 9.04 3.88 -15.63
N ILE A 481 9.47 2.84 -14.94
CA ILE A 481 9.38 1.45 -15.40
C ILE A 481 8.97 0.53 -14.26
N LEU A 482 8.13 -0.46 -14.56
CA LEU A 482 7.86 -1.59 -13.68
C LEU A 482 7.70 -2.89 -14.46
N THR A 483 8.11 -4.00 -13.84
CA THR A 483 8.13 -5.32 -14.46
C THR A 483 7.94 -6.41 -13.41
N GLU A 484 7.42 -7.57 -13.84
CA GLU A 484 7.30 -8.76 -13.01
C GLU A 484 8.38 -9.77 -13.41
N VAL A 485 9.15 -10.25 -12.43
CA VAL A 485 10.27 -11.18 -12.59
C VAL A 485 10.02 -12.48 -11.83
N ASP A 486 10.56 -13.57 -12.38
CA ASP A 486 10.55 -14.89 -11.77
C ASP A 486 11.35 -14.87 -10.45
N PRO A 487 10.79 -15.38 -9.33
CA PRO A 487 11.42 -15.29 -8.02
C PRO A 487 12.62 -16.23 -7.86
N VAL A 488 12.86 -17.17 -8.77
CA VAL A 488 13.99 -18.11 -8.73
C VAL A 488 15.16 -17.59 -9.58
N LEU A 489 14.90 -17.32 -10.86
CA LEU A 489 15.90 -16.89 -11.85
C LEU A 489 16.21 -15.40 -11.78
N LEU A 490 15.30 -14.61 -11.19
CA LEU A 490 15.31 -13.14 -11.24
C LEU A 490 15.29 -12.62 -12.70
N ASN A 491 14.67 -13.32 -13.64
CA ASN A 491 14.52 -12.84 -15.02
C ASN A 491 13.08 -12.35 -15.25
N ARG A 492 12.86 -11.42 -16.20
CA ARG A 492 11.51 -11.04 -16.63
C ARG A 492 10.70 -12.26 -17.06
N ILE A 493 9.42 -12.29 -16.71
CA ILE A 493 8.51 -13.37 -17.12
C ILE A 493 8.15 -13.22 -18.60
N ASP A 494 8.35 -14.31 -19.36
CA ASP A 494 8.04 -14.36 -20.78
C ASP A 494 6.59 -13.97 -21.09
N GLY A 495 6.40 -13.16 -22.14
CA GLY A 495 5.08 -12.66 -22.55
C GLY A 495 4.57 -11.43 -21.77
N LYS A 496 5.06 -11.15 -20.55
CA LYS A 496 4.69 -9.94 -19.80
C LYS A 496 5.53 -8.74 -20.24
N LYS A 497 4.91 -7.74 -20.86
CA LYS A 497 5.60 -6.50 -21.24
C LYS A 497 5.84 -5.62 -19.99
N PRO A 498 7.02 -4.98 -19.85
CA PRO A 498 7.19 -3.95 -18.84
C PRO A 498 6.28 -2.75 -19.15
N VAL A 499 5.74 -2.13 -18.10
CA VAL A 499 5.06 -0.84 -18.19
C VAL A 499 6.11 0.26 -18.26
N ARG A 500 5.87 1.29 -19.05
CA ARG A 500 6.73 2.45 -19.25
C ARG A 500 5.85 3.67 -19.49
N ASP A 501 5.96 4.66 -18.63
CA ASP A 501 5.08 5.83 -18.56
C ASP A 501 5.87 7.05 -18.03
N GLY A 502 5.33 8.25 -18.23
CA GLY A 502 5.99 9.51 -17.87
C GLY A 502 5.69 10.63 -18.86
N GLY A 503 6.57 11.61 -18.94
CA GLY A 503 6.40 12.82 -19.73
C GLY A 503 7.71 13.31 -20.37
N PRO A 504 7.76 14.55 -20.86
CA PRO A 504 8.97 15.11 -21.46
C PRO A 504 10.01 15.56 -20.40
N THR A 505 9.74 15.38 -19.11
CA THR A 505 10.59 15.87 -18.01
C THR A 505 11.10 14.72 -17.13
N GLU A 506 11.11 14.87 -15.81
CA GLU A 506 11.65 13.89 -14.88
C GLU A 506 10.51 13.28 -14.05
N ASP A 507 10.28 11.99 -14.26
CA ASP A 507 9.24 11.18 -13.64
C ASP A 507 9.86 10.05 -12.83
N ARG A 508 9.76 10.13 -11.50
CA ARG A 508 10.40 9.18 -10.57
C ARG A 508 9.40 8.34 -9.80
N VAL A 509 9.61 7.02 -9.77
CA VAL A 509 8.98 6.12 -8.80
C VAL A 509 9.68 6.25 -7.44
N ASN A 510 8.90 6.25 -6.36
CA ASN A 510 9.41 6.24 -4.98
C ASN A 510 9.06 4.97 -4.21
N LYS A 511 7.91 4.35 -4.54
CA LYS A 511 7.42 3.14 -3.87
C LYS A 511 6.34 2.44 -4.69
N ILE A 512 6.18 1.13 -4.48
CA ILE A 512 5.07 0.33 -5.01
C ILE A 512 4.40 -0.52 -3.93
N CYS A 513 3.12 -0.83 -4.12
CA CYS A 513 2.45 -1.90 -3.37
C CYS A 513 1.48 -2.67 -4.27
N ILE A 514 1.01 -3.83 -3.80
CA ILE A 514 0.12 -4.71 -4.57
C ILE A 514 -1.14 -5.01 -3.78
N THR A 515 -2.30 -4.83 -4.40
CA THR A 515 -3.59 -5.16 -3.78
C THR A 515 -3.89 -6.66 -3.86
N ASN A 516 -4.80 -7.14 -3.01
CA ASN A 516 -5.36 -8.50 -3.12
C ASN A 516 -6.08 -8.75 -4.46
N THR A 517 -6.44 -7.72 -5.21
CA THR A 517 -7.02 -7.82 -6.57
C THR A 517 -5.97 -7.90 -7.69
N GLY A 518 -4.67 -7.90 -7.34
CA GLY A 518 -3.56 -8.03 -8.28
C GLY A 518 -3.19 -6.74 -9.02
N TYR A 519 -3.66 -5.58 -8.57
CA TYR A 519 -3.19 -4.29 -9.10
C TYR A 519 -1.90 -3.88 -8.39
N VAL A 520 -0.90 -3.48 -9.18
CA VAL A 520 0.31 -2.81 -8.70
C VAL A 520 0.02 -1.32 -8.64
N TYR A 521 0.03 -0.73 -7.45
CA TYR A 521 -0.01 0.72 -7.28
C TYR A 521 1.42 1.27 -7.21
N VAL A 522 1.64 2.39 -7.89
CA VAL A 522 2.93 3.09 -7.99
C VAL A 522 2.73 4.50 -7.47
N ALA A 523 3.54 4.89 -6.49
CA ALA A 523 3.62 6.25 -5.99
C ALA A 523 4.99 6.84 -6.35
N GLY A 524 4.98 8.10 -6.79
CA GLY A 524 6.17 8.79 -7.24
C GLY A 524 5.91 10.26 -7.48
N TRP A 525 6.87 10.97 -8.08
CA TRP A 525 6.73 12.39 -8.39
C TRP A 525 7.07 12.72 -9.85
N PHE A 526 6.48 13.82 -10.33
CA PHE A 526 6.68 14.34 -11.68
C PHE A 526 6.69 15.88 -11.73
N TYR A 527 7.27 16.43 -12.80
CA TYR A 527 7.12 17.83 -13.20
C TYR A 527 6.26 17.94 -14.47
N ASP A 528 5.70 19.13 -14.71
CA ASP A 528 4.90 19.44 -15.91
C ASP A 528 3.81 18.39 -16.19
N ASN A 529 3.54 18.06 -17.46
CA ASN A 529 2.49 17.12 -17.84
C ASN A 529 3.09 15.75 -18.21
N SER A 530 2.64 14.71 -17.50
CA SER A 530 3.09 13.33 -17.67
C SER A 530 1.90 12.38 -17.77
N THR A 531 2.05 11.27 -18.49
CA THR A 531 0.98 10.30 -18.73
C THR A 531 1.30 8.98 -18.05
N PHE A 532 0.37 8.49 -17.23
CA PHE A 532 0.48 7.24 -16.48
C PHE A 532 -0.77 6.40 -16.68
N ASN A 533 -0.61 5.15 -17.13
CA ASN A 533 -1.68 4.24 -17.52
C ASN A 533 -2.76 4.92 -18.38
N GLU A 534 -2.33 5.54 -19.49
CA GLU A 534 -3.16 6.29 -20.45
C GLU A 534 -3.80 7.60 -19.91
N ILE A 535 -3.60 7.96 -18.63
CA ILE A 535 -4.12 9.19 -18.01
C ILE A 535 -3.04 10.27 -17.93
N THR A 536 -3.21 11.37 -18.66
CA THR A 536 -2.36 12.57 -18.52
C THR A 536 -2.70 13.34 -17.25
N LEU A 537 -1.71 13.47 -16.36
CA LEU A 537 -1.77 14.29 -15.16
C LEU A 537 -1.13 15.66 -15.43
N ASN A 538 -1.72 16.71 -14.90
CA ASN A 538 -1.16 18.06 -14.98
C ASN A 538 -0.39 18.37 -13.69
N GLY A 539 0.90 18.61 -13.82
CA GLY A 539 1.79 19.10 -12.78
C GLY A 539 2.21 20.54 -13.07
N LYS A 540 3.24 20.99 -12.36
CA LYS A 540 3.78 22.35 -12.47
C LYS A 540 5.28 22.29 -12.78
N HIS A 541 5.74 23.20 -13.63
CA HIS A 541 7.14 23.31 -14.00
C HIS A 541 8.03 23.47 -12.76
N GLN A 542 9.03 22.60 -12.63
CA GLN A 542 10.04 22.59 -11.54
C GLN A 542 9.50 22.50 -10.10
N GLU A 543 8.22 22.16 -9.90
CA GLU A 543 7.62 21.90 -8.58
C GLU A 543 7.10 20.47 -8.55
N ARG A 544 7.64 19.60 -7.68
CA ARG A 544 7.26 18.18 -7.64
C ARG A 544 5.79 18.02 -7.29
N ASN A 545 5.12 17.16 -8.04
CA ASN A 545 3.74 16.73 -7.80
C ASN A 545 3.73 15.21 -7.61
N THR A 546 3.00 14.72 -6.62
CA THR A 546 2.81 13.27 -6.42
C THR A 546 1.89 12.72 -7.51
N PHE A 547 2.32 11.68 -8.22
CA PHE A 547 1.41 10.82 -8.97
C PHE A 547 1.14 9.53 -8.19
N ILE A 548 -0.08 9.01 -8.36
CA ILE A 548 -0.48 7.68 -7.92
C ILE A 548 -1.14 7.00 -9.12
N ALA A 549 -0.49 5.99 -9.66
CA ALA A 549 -0.96 5.20 -10.79
C ALA A 549 -1.16 3.73 -10.39
N ARG A 550 -2.01 3.01 -11.10
CA ARG A 550 -2.22 1.57 -10.89
C ARG A 550 -2.10 0.82 -12.20
N TYR A 551 -1.56 -0.40 -12.14
CA TYR A 551 -1.30 -1.24 -13.30
C TYR A 551 -1.73 -2.69 -13.03
N LYS A 552 -1.95 -3.43 -14.11
CA LYS A 552 -2.18 -4.87 -14.09
C LYS A 552 -1.17 -5.55 -15.02
N LEU A 553 -0.21 -6.25 -14.42
CA LEU A 553 0.92 -6.88 -15.11
C LEU A 553 0.61 -8.31 -15.58
#